data_AF-A0A5C6ZA02-F1
#
_entry.id   AF-A0A5C6ZA02-F1
#
_cell.length_a   1.000
_cell.length_b   1.000
_cell.length_c   1.000
_cell.angle_alpha   90.00
_cell.angle_beta   90.00
_cell.angle_gamma   90.00
#
_symmetry.space_group_name_H-M   'P 1'
#
loop_
_entity.id
_entity.type
_entity.pdbx_description
1 polymer ?
#
loop_
_entity_poly.entity_id
_entity_poly.type
_entity_poly.pdbx_seq_one_letter_code
_entity_poly.pdbx_strand_id
1 'polypeptide(L)'
;MEQKRRLRIKPTLFFPFVENALKHGSLNDKESFINITLKETEDRQLSYCLVNSTEHQDDNRFKLKNSGQFGLQALQDLLDAYYPNSNIEHRTLPNKQYLSKLTLNLN
;
A
#
# COMPACT_ATOMS: atom_id res chain seq x y z
N MET A 1 3.77 20.75 -27.22
CA MET A 1 3.05 21.02 -25.97
C MET A 1 2.75 19.68 -25.32
N GLU A 2 3.19 19.47 -24.09
CA GLU A 2 3.00 18.20 -23.38
C GLU A 2 1.56 18.14 -22.86
N GLN A 3 0.73 17.29 -23.47
CA GLN A 3 -0.68 17.15 -23.09
C GLN A 3 -0.75 16.44 -21.72
N LYS A 4 -0.99 17.18 -20.64
CA LYS A 4 -1.21 16.59 -19.31
C LYS A 4 -2.40 15.62 -19.36
N ARG A 5 -2.12 14.32 -19.27
CA ARG A 5 -3.13 13.28 -19.13
C ARG A 5 -3.73 13.35 -17.72
N ARG A 6 -5.06 13.21 -17.62
CA ARG A 6 -5.78 13.15 -16.34
C ARG A 6 -6.15 11.70 -16.06
N LEU A 7 -5.48 11.10 -15.07
CA LEU A 7 -5.84 9.77 -14.56
C LEU A 7 -6.99 9.90 -13.55
N ARG A 8 -8.04 9.09 -13.70
CA ARG A 8 -9.15 9.00 -12.74
C ARG A 8 -9.08 7.65 -12.06
N ILE A 9 -8.83 7.66 -10.76
CA ILE A 9 -8.60 6.46 -9.98
C ILE A 9 -9.48 6.55 -8.74
N LYS A 10 -10.10 5.43 -8.37
CA LYS A 10 -10.94 5.38 -7.17
C LYS A 10 -10.05 5.50 -5.92
N PRO A 11 -10.21 6.53 -5.07
CA PRO A 11 -9.39 6.68 -3.86
C PRO A 11 -9.48 5.49 -2.91
N THR A 12 -10.58 4.73 -2.97
CA THR A 12 -10.81 3.51 -2.20
C THR A 12 -9.73 2.44 -2.40
N LEU A 13 -8.98 2.48 -3.51
CA LEU A 13 -7.84 1.59 -3.73
C LEU A 13 -6.70 1.81 -2.72
N PHE A 14 -6.60 3.01 -2.15
CA PHE A 14 -5.49 3.39 -1.27
C PHE A 14 -5.84 3.28 0.22
N PHE A 15 -7.14 3.28 0.57
CA PHE A 15 -7.61 3.26 1.96
C PHE A 15 -7.13 2.05 2.77
N PRO A 16 -7.13 0.81 2.23
CA PRO A 16 -6.69 -0.35 3.00
C PRO A 16 -5.25 -0.22 3.50
N PHE A 17 -4.38 0.46 2.76
CA PHE A 17 -2.98 0.67 3.12
C PHE A 17 -2.82 1.67 4.26
N VAL A 18 -3.55 2.79 4.20
CA VAL A 18 -3.54 3.81 5.26
C VAL A 18 -4.17 3.24 6.53
N GLU A 19 -5.27 2.51 6.40
CA GLU A 19 -5.92 1.84 7.51
C GLU A 19 -4.99 0.80 8.17
N ASN A 20 -4.27 0.02 7.37
CA ASN A 20 -3.28 -0.94 7.87
C ASN A 20 -2.14 -0.22 8.63
N ALA A 21 -1.62 0.88 8.09
CA ALA A 21 -0.58 1.68 8.72
C ALA A 21 -1.04 2.31 10.04
N LEU A 22 -2.31 2.73 10.14
CA LEU A 22 -2.86 3.29 11.38
C LEU A 22 -3.17 2.22 12.44
N LYS A 23 -3.66 1.05 12.02
CA LYS A 23 -4.00 -0.06 12.93
C LYS A 23 -2.78 -0.77 13.51
N HIS A 24 -1.74 -0.93 12.70
CA HIS A 24 -0.57 -1.75 13.04
C HIS A 24 0.73 -0.95 13.11
N GLY A 25 0.68 0.36 12.87
CA GLY A 25 1.81 1.24 13.06
C GLY A 25 2.07 1.53 14.54
N SER A 26 3.30 1.90 14.86
CA SER A 26 3.58 2.55 16.14
C SER A 26 3.13 3.99 15.97
N LEU A 27 2.03 4.41 16.61
CA LEU A 27 1.56 5.81 16.57
C LEU A 27 1.79 6.55 17.89
N ASN A 28 2.27 5.83 18.91
CA ASN A 28 2.50 6.37 20.26
C ASN A 28 3.91 6.94 20.45
N ASP A 29 4.83 6.65 19.53
CA ASP A 29 6.17 7.23 19.53
C ASP A 29 6.16 8.55 18.72
N LYS A 30 6.75 9.61 19.29
CA LYS A 30 6.81 10.95 18.69
C LYS A 30 7.58 10.98 17.37
N GLU A 31 8.50 10.02 17.17
CA GLU A 31 9.27 9.89 15.94
C GLU A 31 8.58 9.01 14.87
N SER A 32 7.33 8.59 15.14
CA SER A 32 6.59 7.75 14.21
C SER A 32 6.12 8.51 12.99
N PHE A 33 6.17 7.85 11.84
CA PHE A 33 5.78 8.45 10.57
C PHE A 33 4.92 7.52 9.73
N ILE A 34 4.19 8.13 8.80
CA ILE A 34 3.60 7.49 7.63
C ILE A 34 4.07 8.30 6.43
N ASN A 35 4.83 7.68 5.54
CA ASN A 35 5.31 8.28 4.31
C ASN A 35 4.58 7.65 3.12
N ILE A 36 3.97 8.47 2.28
CA ILE A 36 3.24 8.03 1.09
C ILE A 36 3.89 8.64 -0.15
N THR A 37 4.26 7.77 -1.10
CA THR A 37 4.79 8.17 -2.40
C THR A 37 3.86 7.64 -3.49
N LEU A 38 3.44 8.54 -4.38
CA LEU A 38 2.63 8.22 -5.54
C LEU A 38 3.35 8.67 -6.81
N LYS A 39 3.64 7.74 -7.71
CA LYS A 39 4.36 8.02 -8.96
C LYS A 39 3.82 7.20 -10.12
N GLU A 40 3.77 7.81 -11.30
CA GLU A 40 3.64 7.07 -12.55
C GLU A 40 5.02 6.48 -12.92
N THR A 41 5.04 5.22 -13.35
CA THR A 41 6.25 4.53 -13.83
C THR A 41 6.38 4.66 -15.34
N GLU A 42 7.57 4.37 -15.86
CA GLU A 42 7.84 4.38 -17.31
C GLU A 42 6.93 3.41 -18.08
N ASP A 43 6.53 2.31 -17.44
CA ASP A 43 5.63 1.29 -17.98
C ASP A 43 4.13 1.64 -17.92
N ARG A 44 3.79 2.93 -17.75
CA ARG A 44 2.39 3.41 -17.57
C ARG A 44 1.66 2.73 -16.42
N GLN A 45 2.37 2.45 -15.33
CA GLN A 45 1.74 1.96 -14.10
C GLN A 45 1.75 3.05 -13.05
N LEU A 46 0.76 3.04 -12.17
CA LEU A 46 0.79 3.87 -10.97
C LEU A 46 1.39 3.07 -9.82
N SER A 47 2.51 3.53 -9.29
CA SER A 47 3.09 3.00 -8.07
C SER A 47 2.69 3.85 -6.87
N TYR A 48 1.86 3.27 -6.01
CA TYR A 48 1.55 3.78 -4.69
C TYR A 48 2.38 3.02 -3.65
N CYS A 49 3.21 3.71 -2.89
CA CYS A 49 4.07 3.12 -1.86
C CYS A 49 3.84 3.84 -0.53
N LEU A 50 3.49 3.08 0.50
CA LEU A 50 3.35 3.55 1.87
C LEU A 50 4.41 2.87 2.74
N VAL A 51 5.16 3.67 3.49
CA VAL A 51 6.09 3.18 4.51
C VAL A 51 5.72 3.80 5.85
N ASN A 52 5.56 2.99 6.89
CA ASN A 52 5.22 3.46 8.23
C ASN A 52 6.11 2.85 9.31
N SER A 53 6.23 3.55 10.44
CA SER A 53 6.83 3.02 11.67
C SER A 53 5.96 1.89 12.25
N THR A 54 6.57 0.82 12.77
CA THR A 54 5.90 -0.34 13.38
C THR A 54 6.69 -0.86 14.58
N GLU A 55 6.03 -1.41 15.59
CA GLU A 55 6.71 -1.85 16.83
C GLU A 55 7.45 -3.19 16.67
N HIS A 56 7.13 -3.97 15.63
CA HIS A 56 7.64 -5.31 15.43
C HIS A 56 8.75 -5.35 14.36
N GLN A 57 9.97 -5.73 14.77
CA GLN A 57 11.11 -5.95 13.84
C GLN A 57 11.13 -7.36 13.26
N ASP A 58 10.74 -8.36 14.07
CA ASP A 58 10.71 -9.75 13.67
C ASP A 58 9.29 -10.26 13.76
N ASP A 59 8.69 -10.52 12.61
CA ASP A 59 8.04 -11.80 12.40
C ASP A 59 7.64 -12.01 10.94
N ASN A 60 8.18 -13.06 10.33
CA ASN A 60 7.50 -13.85 9.29
C ASN A 60 6.11 -14.37 9.76
N ARG A 61 5.71 -14.03 10.99
CA ARG A 61 4.38 -14.12 11.59
C ARG A 61 3.63 -12.77 11.62
N PHE A 62 3.82 -11.89 10.63
CA PHE A 62 2.66 -11.18 10.04
C PHE A 62 1.71 -12.21 9.37
N LYS A 63 1.41 -13.33 10.05
CA LYS A 63 0.10 -13.93 10.00
C LYS A 63 -0.80 -12.83 10.53
N LEU A 64 -1.28 -12.01 9.61
CA LEU A 64 -2.47 -11.21 9.74
C LEU A 64 -3.49 -12.09 10.46
N LYS A 65 -3.56 -11.97 11.79
CA LYS A 65 -4.60 -12.65 12.57
C LYS A 65 -5.89 -11.95 12.18
N ASN A 66 -6.51 -12.48 11.13
CA ASN A 66 -7.89 -12.31 10.68
C ASN A 66 -8.37 -10.88 10.34
N SER A 67 -7.58 -9.83 10.58
CA SER A 67 -8.04 -8.44 10.51
C SER A 67 -7.56 -7.67 9.27
N GLY A 68 -6.29 -7.81 8.86
CA GLY A 68 -5.82 -7.20 7.61
C GLY A 68 -6.03 -8.07 6.35
N GLN A 69 -6.33 -9.37 6.51
CA GLN A 69 -6.67 -10.26 5.38
C GLN A 69 -7.94 -9.79 4.67
N PHE A 70 -8.94 -9.28 5.40
CA PHE A 70 -10.20 -8.88 4.79
C PHE A 70 -10.07 -7.65 3.88
N GLY A 71 -9.36 -6.62 4.34
CA GLY A 71 -9.17 -5.39 3.57
C GLY A 71 -8.30 -5.58 2.33
N LEU A 72 -7.21 -6.37 2.45
CA LEU A 72 -6.34 -6.68 1.32
C LEU A 72 -6.94 -7.71 0.36
N GLN A 73 -7.74 -8.66 0.84
CA GLN A 73 -8.45 -9.60 -0.03
C GLN A 73 -9.52 -8.90 -0.86
N ALA A 74 -10.37 -8.08 -0.24
CA ALA A 74 -11.38 -7.32 -0.97
C ALA A 74 -10.74 -6.35 -1.99
N LEU A 75 -9.56 -5.81 -1.66
CA LEU A 75 -8.76 -5.03 -2.61
C LEU A 75 -8.25 -5.91 -3.75
N GLN A 76 -7.70 -7.09 -3.47
CA GLN A 76 -7.24 -8.02 -4.49
C GLN A 76 -8.37 -8.43 -5.44
N ASP A 77 -9.54 -8.78 -4.92
CA ASP A 77 -10.72 -9.15 -5.73
C ASP A 77 -11.13 -7.99 -6.67
N LEU A 78 -11.05 -6.75 -6.18
CA LEU A 78 -11.32 -5.55 -6.98
C LEU A 78 -10.24 -5.34 -8.06
N LEU A 79 -8.97 -5.55 -7.74
CA LEU A 79 -7.87 -5.46 -8.71
C LEU A 79 -8.02 -6.52 -9.80
N ASP A 80 -8.34 -7.75 -9.43
CA ASP A 80 -8.54 -8.86 -10.37
C ASP A 80 -9.71 -8.57 -11.33
N ALA A 81 -10.78 -7.93 -10.84
CA ALA A 81 -11.95 -7.59 -11.64
C ALA A 81 -11.77 -6.36 -12.55
N TYR A 82 -11.06 -5.32 -12.10
CA TYR A 82 -11.06 -4.00 -12.76
C TYR A 82 -9.69 -3.50 -13.20
N TYR A 83 -8.60 -4.04 -12.70
CA TYR A 83 -7.24 -3.58 -12.97
C TYR A 83 -6.29 -4.79 -13.18
N PRO A 84 -6.49 -5.60 -14.22
CA PRO A 84 -5.71 -6.80 -14.44
C PRO A 84 -4.21 -6.51 -14.56
N ASN A 85 -3.39 -7.43 -14.07
CA ASN A 85 -1.92 -7.30 -13.96
C ASN A 85 -1.44 -6.24 -12.96
N SER A 86 -2.33 -5.76 -12.08
CA SER A 86 -1.92 -5.00 -10.90
C SER A 86 -1.43 -5.94 -9.80
N ASN A 87 -0.58 -5.46 -8.91
CA ASN A 87 -0.08 -6.26 -7.80
C ASN A 87 -0.01 -5.50 -6.49
N ILE A 88 -0.10 -6.25 -5.39
CA ILE A 88 0.10 -5.75 -4.04
C ILE A 88 1.35 -6.42 -3.47
N GLU A 89 2.22 -5.62 -2.86
CA GLU A 89 3.40 -6.09 -2.15
C GLU A 89 3.38 -5.54 -0.71
N HIS A 90 3.80 -6.34 0.25
CA HIS A 90 3.98 -5.90 1.62
C HIS A 90 5.11 -6.67 2.30
N ARG A 91 5.90 -5.98 3.12
CA ARG A 91 7.03 -6.58 3.86
C ARG A 91 7.52 -5.69 4.98
N THR A 92 8.10 -6.30 6.00
CA THR A 92 8.87 -5.57 7.03
C THR A 92 10.18 -5.06 6.44
N LEU A 93 10.58 -3.87 6.85
CA LEU A 93 11.85 -3.24 6.52
C LEU A 93 12.71 -3.10 7.79
N PRO A 94 14.03 -2.89 7.66
CA PRO A 94 14.89 -2.56 8.79
C PRO A 94 14.38 -1.34 9.58
N ASN A 95 14.89 -1.16 10.80
CA ASN A 95 14.58 0.01 11.64
C ASN A 95 13.09 0.17 11.98
N LYS A 96 12.38 -0.93 12.28
CA LYS A 96 10.99 -0.87 12.76
C LYS A 96 10.07 -0.19 11.73
N GLN A 97 10.23 -0.56 10.46
CA GLN A 97 9.45 -0.02 9.35
C GLN A 97 8.67 -1.12 8.65
N TYR A 98 7.53 -0.76 8.07
CA TYR A 98 6.71 -1.64 7.26
C TYR A 98 6.41 -0.98 5.92
N LEU A 99 6.57 -1.74 4.84
CA LEU A 99 6.25 -1.31 3.49
C LEU A 99 4.96 -1.98 3.03
N SER A 100 4.08 -1.18 2.45
CA SER A 100 2.98 -1.66 1.63
C SER A 100 2.93 -0.91 0.31
N LYS A 101 2.81 -1.64 -0.80
CA LYS A 101 2.90 -1.09 -2.14
C LYS A 101 1.79 -1.67 -3.03
N LEU A 102 1.20 -0.81 -3.83
CA LEU A 102 0.31 -1.15 -4.94
C LEU A 102 0.98 -0.70 -6.24
N THR A 103 1.09 -1.62 -7.20
CA THR A 103 1.39 -1.26 -8.59
C THR A 103 0.13 -1.48 -9.40
N LEU A 104 -0.47 -0.39 -9.88
CA LEU A 104 -1.72 -0.39 -10.62
C LEU A 104 -1.42 -0.27 -12.12
N ASN A 105 -1.94 -1.20 -12.91
CA ASN A 105 -1.88 -1.09 -14.37
C ASN A 105 -2.92 -0.07 -14.86
N LEU A 106 -2.51 0.88 -15.71
CA LEU A 106 -3.36 1.94 -16.25
C LEU A 106 -3.76 1.73 -17.72
N ASN A 107 -3.46 0.54 -18.27
CA ASN A 107 -3.78 0.18 -19.65
C ASN A 107 -5.28 0.09 -19.95
#